data_AF-A0A351SX43-F1
#
_entry.id   AF-A0A351SX43-F1
#
_cell.length_a   1.000
_cell.length_b   1.000
_cell.length_c   1.000
_cell.angle_alpha   90.00
_cell.angle_beta   90.00
_cell.angle_gamma   90.00
#
_symmetry.space_group_name_H-M   'P 1'
#
loop_
_entity.id
_entity.type
_entity.pdbx_description
1 polymer ?
#
loop_
_entity_poly.entity_id
_entity_poly.type
_entity_poly.pdbx_seq_one_letter_code
_entity_poly.pdbx_strand_id
1 'polypeptide(L)' 'MHWVKIKIRMLEQGIYTQRALAERLGVNPSTVTRLLKGQRKSRRLERRIAEILGIPENGNETERK' A
#
# COMPACT_ATOMS: atom_id res chain seq x y z
N MET A 1 -6.97 4.99 3.83
CA MET A 1 -5.52 4.66 3.82
C MET A 1 -4.76 5.91 3.41
N HIS A 2 -3.89 6.46 4.26
CA HIS A 2 -3.14 7.68 3.95
C HIS A 2 -1.97 7.37 2.99
N TRP A 3 -1.92 8.06 1.85
CA TRP A 3 -0.90 7.88 0.81
C TRP A 3 0.54 7.99 1.34
N VAL A 4 0.78 8.95 2.23
CA VAL A 4 2.09 9.17 2.86
C VAL A 4 2.53 7.93 3.65
N LYS A 5 1.63 7.31 4.43
CA LYS A 5 1.92 6.09 5.20
C LYS A 5 2.27 4.90 4.30
N ILE A 6 1.56 4.75 3.17
CA ILE A 6 1.88 3.74 2.15
C ILE A 6 3.30 3.95 1.61
N LYS A 7 3.65 5.20 1.26
CA LYS A 7 4.95 5.52 0.69
C LYS A 7 6.10 5.24 1.68
N ILE A 8 5.93 5.59 2.95
CA ILE A 8 6.92 5.29 4.00
C ILE A 8 7.13 3.77 4.11
N ARG A 9 6.05 3.00 4.22
CA ARG A 9 6.14 1.53 4.34
C ARG A 9 6.72 0.87 3.09
N MET A 10 6.41 1.40 1.91
CA MET A 10 7.03 0.96 0.66
C MET A 10 8.55 1.12 0.73
N LEU A 11 9.04 2.27 1.21
CA LEU A 11 10.48 2.51 1.36
C LEU A 11 11.12 1.59 2.42
N GLU A 12 10.48 1.40 3.58
CA GLU A 12 10.95 0.48 4.64
C GLU A 12 11.09 -0.96 4.13
N GLN A 13 10.29 -1.36 3.14
CA GLN A 13 10.32 -2.71 2.56
C GLN A 13 11.12 -2.82 1.24
N GLY A 14 11.87 -1.78 0.87
CA GLY A 14 12.65 -1.76 -0.37
C GLY A 14 11.81 -1.72 -1.65
N ILE A 15 10.56 -1.25 -1.57
CA ILE A 15 9.67 -1.05 -2.72
C ILE A 15 9.75 0.41 -3.16
N TYR A 16 10.64 0.70 -4.10
CA TYR A 16 10.92 2.09 -4.49
C TYR A 16 9.94 2.66 -5.52
N THR A 17 9.13 1.82 -6.19
CA THR A 17 8.24 2.27 -7.27
C THR A 17 6.84 1.68 -7.15
N GLN A 18 5.84 2.41 -7.67
CA GLN A 18 4.47 1.89 -7.79
C GLN A 18 4.41 0.66 -8.71
N ARG A 19 5.31 0.57 -9.69
CA ARG A 19 5.46 -0.60 -10.56
C ARG A 19 5.90 -1.83 -9.77
N ALA A 20 6.91 -1.71 -8.92
CA ALA A 20 7.37 -2.81 -8.07
C ALA A 20 6.26 -3.28 -7.10
N LEU A 21 5.46 -2.35 -6.56
CA LEU A 21 4.28 -2.72 -5.78
C LEU A 21 3.24 -3.46 -6.61
N ALA A 22 2.98 -3.00 -7.84
CA ALA A 22 2.04 -3.63 -8.76
C ALA A 22 2.47 -5.05 -9.17
N GLU A 23 3.77 -5.25 -9.40
CA GLU A 23 4.38 -6.56 -9.69
C GLU A 23 4.19 -7.52 -8.50
N ARG A 24 4.46 -7.08 -7.26
CA ARG A 24 4.18 -7.89 -6.05
C ARG A 24 2.69 -8.22 -5.89
N LEU A 25 1.81 -7.32 -6.32
CA LEU A 25 0.35 -7.52 -6.27
C LEU A 25 -0.18 -8.36 -7.43
N GLY A 26 0.60 -8.59 -8.49
CA GLY A 26 0.15 -9.25 -9.71
C GLY A 26 -0.93 -8.45 -10.44
N VAL A 27 -0.81 -7.11 -10.47
CA VAL A 27 -1.77 -6.22 -11.14
C VAL A 27 -1.07 -5.25 -12.07
N ASN A 28 -1.83 -4.66 -13.00
CA ASN A 28 -1.29 -3.61 -13.87
C ASN A 28 -0.90 -2.36 -13.03
N PRO A 29 0.26 -1.72 -13.27
CA PRO A 29 0.69 -0.51 -12.57
C PRO A 29 -0.37 0.61 -12.55
N SER A 30 -1.11 0.78 -13.64
CA SER A 30 -2.20 1.77 -13.72
C SER A 30 -3.30 1.53 -12.68
N THR A 31 -3.53 0.28 -12.26
CA THR A 31 -4.49 -0.07 -11.21
C THR A 31 -4.01 0.45 -9.86
N VAL A 32 -2.73 0.27 -9.54
CA VAL A 32 -2.12 0.80 -8.31
C VAL A 32 -2.15 2.32 -8.34
N THR A 33 -1.73 2.97 -9.44
CA THR A 33 -1.78 4.43 -9.56
C THR A 33 -3.20 4.98 -9.36
N ARG A 34 -4.22 4.40 -10.00
CA ARG A 34 -5.62 4.83 -9.84
C ARG A 34 -6.14 4.64 -8.42
N LEU A 35 -5.75 3.55 -7.76
CA LEU A 35 -6.13 3.31 -6.36
C LEU A 35 -5.51 4.37 -5.44
N LEU A 36 -4.21 4.63 -5.58
CA LEU A 36 -3.47 5.55 -4.74
C LEU A 36 -3.90 7.01 -4.95
N LYS A 37 -4.33 7.37 -6.17
CA LYS A 37 -4.94 8.66 -6.49
C LYS A 37 -6.41 8.78 -6.07
N GLY A 38 -7.00 7.73 -5.50
CA GLY A 38 -8.43 7.69 -5.13
C GLY A 38 -9.40 7.64 -6.32
N GLN A 39 -8.89 7.51 -7.55
CA GLN A 39 -9.69 7.40 -8.78
C GLN A 39 -10.36 6.02 -8.91
N ARG A 40 -9.89 5.04 -8.14
CA ARG A 40 -10.48 3.70 -8.01
C ARG A 40 -10.56 3.36 -6.53
N LYS A 41 -11.66 2.75 -6.09
CA LYS A 41 -11.80 2.17 -4.76
C LYS A 41 -11.84 0.65 -4.88
N SER A 42 -11.07 -0.05 -4.07
CA SER A 42 -11.10 -1.51 -4.05
C SER A 42 -10.62 -2.02 -2.70
N ARG A 43 -11.58 -2.36 -1.83
CA ARG A 43 -11.28 -2.91 -0.50
C ARG A 43 -10.35 -4.12 -0.54
N ARG A 44 -10.54 -5.01 -1.53
CA ARG A 44 -9.67 -6.18 -1.74
C ARG A 44 -8.23 -5.77 -2.02
N LEU A 45 -8.00 -4.78 -2.89
CA LEU A 45 -6.65 -4.33 -3.23
C LEU A 45 -6.01 -3.56 -2.08
N GLU A 46 -6.80 -2.74 -1.39
CA GLU A 46 -6.37 -1.99 -0.21
C GLU A 46 -5.90 -2.94 0.90
N ARG A 47 -6.63 -4.04 1.16
CA ARG A 47 -6.21 -5.10 2.09
C ARG A 47 -4.90 -5.76 1.69
N ARG A 48 -4.78 -6.18 0.43
CA ARG A 48 -3.53 -6.81 -0.05
C ARG A 48 -2.33 -5.88 0.06
N ILE A 49 -2.52 -4.59 -0.20
CA ILE A 49 -1.47 -3.57 -0.01
C ILE A 49 -1.13 -3.46 1.48
N ALA A 50 -2.13 -3.43 2.35
CA ALA A 50 -1.93 -3.36 3.79
C ALA A 50 -1.17 -4.59 4.33
N GLU A 51 -1.51 -5.80 3.87
CA GLU A 51 -0.83 -7.06 4.19
C GLU A 51 0.63 -7.04 3.75
N ILE A 52 0.91 -6.70 2.49
CA ILE A 52 2.28 -6.63 1.96
C ILE A 52 3.09 -5.61 2.76
N LEU A 53 2.53 -4.42 2.99
CA LEU A 53 3.22 -3.31 3.65
C LEU A 53 3.17 -3.37 5.19
N GLY A 54 2.57 -4.41 5.78
CA GLY A 54 2.37 -4.54 7.22
C GLY A 54 1.66 -3.33 7.84
N ILE A 55 0.71 -2.73 7.12
CA ILE A 55 -0.12 -1.63 7.64
C ILE A 55 -1.30 -2.27 8.37
N PRO A 56 -1.45 -2.08 9.69
CA PRO A 56 -2.60 -2.61 10.39
C PRO A 56 -3.88 -1.94 9.85
N GLU A 57 -4.93 -2.73 9.59
CA GLU A 57 -6.23 -2.23 9.09
C GLU A 57 -6.83 -1.17 10.04
N ASN A 58 -6.46 -1.22 11.32
CA ASN A 58 -6.79 -0.23 12.32
C ASN A 58 -5.50 0.49 12.76
N GLY A 59 -5.47 1.82 12.62
CA GLY A 59 -4.33 2.66 12.94
C GLY A 59 -4.07 2.79 14.44
N ASN A 60 -3.77 1.70 15.12
CA ASN A 60 -3.21 1.73 16.46
C ASN A 60 -1.74 1.36 16.29
N GLU A 61 -0.89 2.39 16.30
CA GLU A 61 0.50 2.26 16.67
C GLU A 61 0.53 1.43 17.95
N THR A 62 0.99 0.19 17.85
CA THR A 62 1.41 -0.53 19.04
C THR A 62 2.64 0.22 19.51
N GLU A 63 2.45 1.05 20.53
CA GLU A 63 3.49 1.68 21.33
C GLU A 63 4.56 0.62 21.59
N ARG A 64 5.70 0.75 20.92
CA ARG A 64 6.94 0.09 21.34
C ARG A 64 7.68 1.08 22.22
N LYS A 65 7.35 1.08 23.52
CA LYS A 65 8.32 0.98 24.62
C LYS A 65 7.62 1.00 25.97
#